data_AF-A0A7X9XCL7-F1
#
_entry.id   AF-A0A7X9XCL7-F1
#
_cell.length_a   1.000
_cell.length_b   1.000
_cell.length_c   1.000
_cell.angle_alpha   90.00
_cell.angle_beta   90.00
_cell.angle_gamma   90.00
#
_symmetry.space_group_name_H-M   'P 1'
#
loop_
_entity.id
_entity.type
_entity.pdbx_description
1 polymer ?
#
loop_
_entity_poly.entity_id
_entity_poly.type
_entity_poly.pdbx_seq_one_letter_code
_entity_poly.pdbx_strand_id
1 'polypeptide(L)' 'MYCVLDKDIIESEIIPHLPTAKRGFKTKSSLTEVVNAILYKLKTGVQWRLLPVSSLFSDV' A
#
# COMPACT_ATOMS: atom_id res chain seq x y z
N MET A 1 -6.62 -14.81 -1.91
CA MET A 1 -6.07 -13.54 -2.42
C MET A 1 -6.91 -12.43 -1.83
N TYR A 2 -6.38 -11.69 -0.85
CA TYR A 2 -7.17 -10.68 -0.14
C TYR A 2 -7.02 -9.34 -0.86
N CYS A 3 -7.97 -9.01 -1.73
CA CYS A 3 -8.10 -7.65 -2.27
C CYS A 3 -9.07 -6.89 -1.36
N VAL A 4 -8.56 -5.94 -0.57
CA VAL A 4 -9.43 -5.02 0.18
C VAL A 4 -10.09 -4.04 -0.79
N LEU A 5 -9.32 -3.55 -1.76
CA LEU A 5 -9.77 -2.72 -2.88
C LEU A 5 -8.99 -3.12 -4.14
N ASP A 6 -9.57 -2.86 -5.31
CA ASP A 6 -8.89 -3.04 -6.58
C ASP A 6 -7.76 -2.02 -6.74
N LYS A 7 -6.68 -2.41 -7.44
CA LYS A 7 -5.52 -1.54 -7.65
C LYS A 7 -5.93 -0.29 -8.42
N ASP A 8 -6.81 -0.42 -9.40
CA ASP A 8 -7.25 0.70 -10.24
C ASP A 8 -8.00 1.76 -9.42
N ILE A 9 -8.81 1.32 -8.45
CA ILE A 9 -9.55 2.22 -7.54
C ILE A 9 -8.58 2.96 -6.62
N ILE A 10 -7.53 2.28 -6.13
CA ILE A 10 -6.51 2.92 -5.29
C ILE A 10 -5.77 4.01 -6.10
N GLU A 11 -5.46 3.72 -7.35
CA GLU A 11 -4.73 4.64 -8.23
C GLU A 11 -5.55 5.86 -8.64
N SER A 12 -6.87 5.71 -8.85
CA SER A 12 -7.73 6.84 -9.21
C SER A 12 -8.22 7.65 -8.01
N GLU A 13 -8.59 6.99 -6.91
CA GLU A 13 -9.31 7.64 -5.80
C GLU A 13 -8.42 7.98 -4.59
N ILE A 14 -7.25 7.37 -4.44
CA ILE A 14 -6.40 7.57 -3.26
C ILE A 14 -5.11 8.29 -3.64
N ILE A 15 -4.37 7.77 -4.62
CA ILE A 15 -3.05 8.30 -4.99
C ILE A 15 -3.07 9.80 -5.32
N PRO A 16 -4.05 10.35 -6.08
CA PRO A 16 -4.03 11.77 -6.45
C PRO A 16 -4.19 12.71 -5.25
N HIS A 17 -4.75 12.22 -4.15
CA HIS A 17 -4.94 12.98 -2.92
C HIS A 17 -3.77 12.85 -1.94
N LEU A 18 -2.79 11.97 -2.22
CA LEU A 18 -1.60 11.83 -1.37
C LEU A 18 -0.59 12.94 -1.67
N PRO A 19 0.04 13.52 -0.64
CA PRO A 19 1.06 14.54 -0.83
C PRO A 19 2.27 13.94 -1.55
N THR A 20 2.66 14.56 -2.66
CA THR A 20 3.85 14.15 -3.40
C THR A 20 5.11 14.57 -2.65
N ALA A 21 5.93 13.59 -2.25
CA ALA A 21 7.18 13.87 -1.56
C ALA A 21 8.14 14.62 -2.50
N LYS A 22 8.51 15.87 -2.14
CA LYS A 22 9.52 16.68 -2.86
C LYS A 22 10.96 16.34 -2.47
N ARG A 23 11.15 15.56 -1.40
CA ARG A 23 12.45 15.23 -0.78
C ARG A 23 12.42 13.79 -0.27
N GLY A 24 13.57 13.12 -0.30
CA GLY A 24 13.73 11.75 0.20
C GLY A 24 14.01 10.72 -0.91
N PHE A 25 14.15 9.46 -0.50
CA PHE A 25 14.35 8.34 -1.41
C PHE A 25 13.03 7.96 -2.09
N LYS A 26 13.10 7.62 -3.38
CA LYS A 26 11.96 6.99 -4.06
C LYS A 26 11.76 5.59 -3.48
N THR A 27 10.52 5.25 -3.18
CA THR A 27 10.17 3.90 -2.74
C THR A 27 10.49 2.91 -3.85
N LYS A 28 11.08 1.77 -3.47
CA LYS A 28 11.32 0.65 -4.39
C LYS A 28 10.02 -0.05 -4.78
N SER A 29 9.09 -0.13 -3.84
CA SER A 29 7.73 -0.65 -4.03
C SER A 29 6.79 0.41 -4.60
N SER A 30 5.73 -0.07 -5.26
CA SER A 30 4.68 0.79 -5.79
C SER A 30 3.88 1.46 -4.66
N LEU A 31 3.42 2.69 -4.88
CA LEU A 31 2.55 3.38 -3.91
C LEU A 31 1.25 2.63 -3.69
N THR A 32 0.72 2.00 -4.74
CA THR A 32 -0.49 1.17 -4.71
C THR A 32 -0.37 0.02 -3.71
N GLU A 33 0.76 -0.69 -3.68
CA GLU A 33 1.02 -1.77 -2.71
C GLU A 33 1.13 -1.26 -1.27
N VAL A 34 1.77 -0.08 -1.08
CA VAL A 34 1.86 0.54 0.24
C VAL A 34 0.48 0.91 0.78
N VAL A 35 -0.36 1.52 -0.05
CA VAL A 35 -1.76 1.84 0.33
C VAL A 35 -2.53 0.56 0.64
N ASN A 36 -2.37 -0.48 -0.16
CA ASN A 36 -3.03 -1.77 0.08
C ASN A 36 -2.59 -2.39 1.42
N ALA A 37 -1.31 -2.30 1.78
CA ALA A 37 -0.81 -2.75 3.09
C ALA A 37 -1.41 -1.95 4.26
N ILE A 38 -1.59 -0.63 4.09
CA ILE A 38 -2.28 0.22 5.08
C ILE A 38 -3.74 -0.21 5.23
N LEU A 39 -4.45 -0.42 4.12
CA LEU A 39 -5.85 -0.85 4.12
C LEU A 39 -6.01 -2.23 4.76
N TYR A 40 -5.10 -3.17 4.47
CA TYR A 40 -5.07 -4.48 5.11
C TYR A 40 -4.90 -4.36 6.62
N LYS A 41 -3.98 -3.49 7.08
CA LYS A 41 -3.81 -3.20 8.51
C LYS A 41 -5.10 -2.65 9.13
N LEU A 42 -5.76 -1.69 8.49
CA LEU A 42 -6.99 -1.09 9.01
C LEU A 42 -8.15 -2.10 9.04
N LYS A 43 -8.24 -2.99 8.05
CA LYS A 43 -9.29 -4.02 7.97
C LYS A 43 -9.12 -5.11 9.03
N THR A 44 -7.89 -5.55 9.25
CA THR A 44 -7.58 -6.72 10.12
C THR A 44 -7.18 -6.33 11.54
N GLY A 45 -6.79 -5.07 11.76
CA GLY A 45 -6.27 -4.61 13.06
C GLY A 45 -4.88 -5.14 13.39
N VAL A 46 -4.17 -5.75 12.45
CA VAL A 46 -2.84 -6.34 12.69
C VAL A 46 -1.79 -5.28 13.05
N GLN A 47 -0.81 -5.65 13.86
CA GLN A 47 0.34 -4.79 14.15
C GLN A 47 1.29 -4.70 12.93
N TRP A 48 1.98 -3.57 12.77
CA TRP A 48 2.94 -3.35 11.67
C TRP A 48 3.99 -4.46 11.54
N ARG A 49 4.49 -4.97 12.68
CA ARG A 49 5.50 -6.04 12.72
C ARG A 49 4.98 -7.38 12.18
N LEU A 50 3.67 -7.57 12.16
CA LEU A 50 3.00 -8.81 11.77
C LEU A 50 2.35 -8.70 10.38
N LEU A 51 2.66 -7.65 9.62
CA LEU A 51 2.19 -7.56 8.24
C LEU A 51 2.82 -8.67 7.38
N PRO A 52 2.03 -9.39 6.56
CA PRO A 52 2.54 -10.39 5.65
C PRO A 52 3.19 -9.73 4.42
N VAL A 53 4.40 -9.20 4.61
CA VAL A 53 5.14 -8.43 3.60
C VAL A 53 5.34 -9.22 2.30
N SER A 54 5.70 -10.50 2.41
CA SER A 54 5.92 -11.39 1.27
C SER A 54 4.68 -11.65 0.40
N SER A 55 3.48 -11.40 0.93
CA SER A 55 2.21 -11.56 0.20
C SER A 55 1.64 -10.23 -0.30
N LEU A 56 2.04 -9.11 0.30
CA LEU A 56 1.51 -7.77 -0.01
C LEU A 56 2.38 -6.99 -0.99
N PHE A 57 3.67 -7.27 -1.02
CA PHE A 57 4.62 -6.61 -1.91
C PHE A 57 5.13 -7.63 -2.92
N SER A 58 5.08 -7.25 -4.20
CA SER A 58 5.77 -7.97 -5.25
C SER A 58 7.28 -7.76 -5.06
N ASP A 59 8.08 -8.82 -5.17
CA ASP A 59 9.54 -8.71 -5.02
C ASP A 59 10.09 -7.69 -6.06
N VAL A 60 10.89 -6.73 -5.59
CA VAL A 60 11.45 -5.63 -6.40
C VAL A 60 12.76 -6.05 -7.05
#